data_AF-A0A6P9B194-F1
#
_entry.id   AF-A0A6P9B194-F1
#
_cell.length_a   1.000
_cell.length_b   1.000
_cell.length_c   1.000
_cell.angle_alpha   90.00
_cell.angle_beta   90.00
_cell.angle_gamma   90.00
#
_symmetry.space_group_name_H-M   'P 1'
#
loop_
_entity.id
_entity.type
_entity.pdbx_description
1 polymer ?
#
loop_
_entity_poly.entity_id
_entity_poly.type
_entity_poly.pdbx_seq_one_letter_code
_entity_poly.pdbx_strand_id
1 'polypeptide(L)'
;MASSTWLSRQAVGPSSSAQGPLVAPVTGSDAGLRRAEIKPGLREIHLCKDERGKTGLKLRNIDKGLFVQLVKANSPAALAGLRFGDQILQINGRNCAGWNMDKAKRALKKASPEKIVMVVRD
;
A
#
# COMPACT_ATOMS: atom_id res chain seq x y z
N MET A 1 -46.57 -57.19 39.99
CA MET A 1 -45.80 -55.95 39.75
C MET A 1 -44.49 -56.34 39.10
N ALA A 2 -44.42 -56.32 37.76
CA ALA A 2 -43.18 -56.52 37.02
C ALA A 2 -43.36 -56.04 35.57
N SER A 3 -42.44 -55.15 35.18
CA SER A 3 -41.79 -54.96 33.88
C SER A 3 -42.58 -54.86 32.57
N SER A 4 -42.33 -53.72 31.90
CA SER A 4 -42.05 -53.56 30.45
C SER A 4 -43.18 -53.98 29.48
N THR A 5 -43.52 -53.25 28.41
CA THR A 5 -42.66 -52.91 27.27
C THR A 5 -43.49 -52.21 26.15
N TRP A 6 -42.82 -51.38 25.32
CA TRP A 6 -43.16 -50.90 23.94
C TRP A 6 -44.38 -49.96 23.76
N LEU A 7 -44.42 -48.95 22.87
CA LEU A 7 -43.83 -48.81 21.54
C LEU A 7 -43.81 -47.32 21.07
N SER A 8 -42.89 -47.00 20.15
CA SER A 8 -43.03 -46.04 19.03
C SER A 8 -42.94 -44.52 19.26
N ARG A 9 -41.88 -43.89 18.73
CA ARG A 9 -41.90 -43.27 17.39
C ARG A 9 -40.53 -42.78 16.93
N GLN A 10 -40.33 -42.92 15.62
CA GLN A 10 -39.11 -42.78 14.86
C GLN A 10 -38.68 -41.32 14.62
N ALA A 11 -37.37 -41.16 14.47
CA ALA A 11 -36.72 -40.06 13.78
C ALA A 11 -36.90 -40.20 12.25
N VAL A 12 -37.09 -39.07 11.54
CA VAL A 12 -36.22 -38.59 10.44
C VAL A 12 -36.78 -37.26 9.91
N GLY A 13 -35.93 -36.24 9.89
CA GLY A 13 -36.25 -34.89 9.40
C GLY A 13 -36.23 -34.79 7.87
N PRO A 14 -36.85 -33.74 7.30
CA PRO A 14 -37.16 -33.67 5.88
C PRO A 14 -35.95 -33.27 5.00
N SER A 15 -35.80 -34.06 3.94
CA SER A 15 -35.52 -33.69 2.54
C SER A 15 -34.42 -32.68 2.21
N SER A 16 -33.39 -33.20 1.55
CA SER A 16 -32.45 -32.53 0.66
C SER A 16 -33.12 -31.87 -0.56
N SER A 17 -32.76 -30.63 -0.89
CA SER A 17 -32.49 -30.17 -2.27
C SER A 17 -32.26 -28.66 -2.33
N ALA A 18 -31.02 -28.24 -2.65
CA ALA A 18 -30.71 -27.15 -3.58
C ALA A 18 -29.21 -26.82 -3.48
N GLN A 19 -28.44 -27.40 -4.39
CA GLN A 19 -27.11 -26.90 -4.73
C GLN A 19 -27.28 -25.60 -5.52
N GLY A 20 -26.79 -24.49 -4.98
CA GLY A 20 -26.61 -23.22 -5.67
C GLY A 20 -25.40 -22.50 -5.04
N PRO A 21 -24.63 -21.69 -5.79
CA PRO A 21 -23.51 -20.98 -5.20
C PRO A 21 -24.04 -19.99 -4.16
N LEU A 22 -23.69 -20.24 -2.89
CA LEU A 22 -23.96 -19.34 -1.77
C LEU A 22 -23.16 -18.05 -1.98
N VAL A 23 -23.78 -17.02 -2.53
CA VAL A 23 -23.24 -15.65 -2.48
C VAL A 23 -23.73 -15.03 -1.19
N ALA A 24 -22.86 -14.98 -0.19
CA ALA A 24 -23.14 -14.22 1.04
C ALA A 24 -23.24 -12.73 0.69
N PRO A 25 -24.30 -12.00 1.11
CA PRO A 25 -24.34 -10.56 0.96
C PRO A 25 -23.23 -9.97 1.83
N VAL A 26 -22.25 -9.29 1.21
CA VAL A 26 -21.17 -8.62 1.96
C VAL A 26 -21.78 -7.39 2.63
N THR A 27 -22.33 -7.56 3.83
CA THR A 27 -22.81 -6.46 4.66
C THR A 27 -21.62 -5.68 5.21
N GLY A 28 -21.19 -4.67 4.47
CA GLY A 28 -20.89 -3.32 4.95
C GLY A 28 -19.68 -3.06 5.87
N SER A 29 -18.92 -4.07 6.32
CA SER A 29 -17.85 -3.86 7.32
C SER A 29 -16.62 -4.75 7.12
N ASP A 30 -16.23 -5.03 5.87
CA ASP A 30 -15.01 -5.79 5.63
C ASP A 30 -13.77 -4.91 5.90
N ALA A 31 -13.05 -5.21 6.98
CA ALA A 31 -11.73 -4.62 7.23
C ALA A 31 -10.74 -4.94 6.10
N GLY A 32 -10.99 -6.02 5.33
CA GLY A 32 -10.29 -6.33 4.09
C GLY A 32 -10.54 -5.30 2.99
N LEU A 33 -11.80 -4.86 2.78
CA LEU A 33 -12.13 -3.83 1.79
C LEU A 33 -11.57 -2.45 2.15
N ARG A 34 -11.55 -2.09 3.44
CA ARG A 34 -10.92 -0.84 3.90
C ARG A 34 -9.41 -0.81 3.70
N ARG A 35 -8.74 -1.97 3.76
CA ARG A 35 -7.31 -2.10 3.42
C ARG A 35 -7.08 -2.17 1.90
N ALA A 36 -8.10 -2.52 1.14
CA ALA A 36 -8.04 -2.66 -0.32
C ALA A 36 -8.34 -1.36 -1.09
N GLU A 37 -8.47 -0.20 -0.44
CA GLU A 37 -8.31 1.09 -1.11
C GLU A 37 -6.83 1.30 -1.48
N ILE A 38 -6.33 0.45 -2.39
CA ILE A 38 -5.10 0.71 -3.11
C ILE A 38 -5.43 1.89 -4.00
N LYS A 39 -5.11 3.11 -3.54
CA LYS A 39 -5.18 4.29 -4.40
C LYS A 39 -4.35 3.95 -5.64
N PRO A 40 -4.97 3.82 -6.83
CA PRO A 40 -4.23 3.45 -8.02
C PRO A 40 -3.09 4.47 -8.19
N GLY A 41 -1.90 3.95 -8.46
CA GLY A 41 -0.70 4.74 -8.71
C GLY A 41 0.24 4.96 -7.54
N LEU A 42 0.02 4.37 -6.36
CA LEU A 42 0.98 4.48 -5.25
C LEU A 42 2.05 3.38 -5.30
N ARG A 43 3.33 3.75 -5.28
CA ARG A 43 4.47 2.83 -5.27
C ARG A 43 5.44 3.19 -4.15
N GLU A 44 5.89 2.18 -3.41
CA GLU A 44 7.04 2.31 -2.54
C GLU A 44 8.31 1.97 -3.32
N ILE A 45 9.33 2.83 -3.21
CA ILE A 45 10.63 2.63 -3.82
C ILE A 45 11.72 2.71 -2.77
N HIS A 46 12.76 1.89 -2.95
CA HIS A 46 13.94 1.92 -2.11
C HIS A 46 15.10 2.48 -2.92
N LEU A 47 15.76 3.47 -2.35
CA LEU A 47 16.78 4.26 -3.02
C LEU A 47 18.05 4.29 -2.17
N CYS A 48 19.19 4.08 -2.82
CA CYS A 48 20.50 4.23 -2.19
C CYS A 48 21.17 5.51 -2.70
N LYS A 49 22.09 6.09 -1.92
CA LYS A 49 22.96 7.16 -2.42
C LYS A 49 24.17 6.55 -3.12
N ASP A 50 24.63 7.25 -4.14
CA ASP A 50 25.91 6.97 -4.79
C ASP A 50 27.09 7.28 -3.85
N GLU A 51 28.31 6.90 -4.23
CA GLU A 51 29.57 7.16 -3.48
C GLU A 51 29.73 8.65 -3.12
N ARG A 52 29.20 9.54 -3.97
CA ARG A 52 29.20 10.99 -3.78
C ARG A 52 28.11 11.49 -2.82
N GLY A 53 27.35 10.61 -2.19
CA GLY A 53 26.23 10.94 -1.32
C GLY A 53 25.03 11.57 -2.03
N LYS A 54 24.86 11.31 -3.35
CA LYS A 54 23.79 11.89 -4.18
C LYS A 54 22.89 10.80 -4.74
N THR A 55 21.61 11.11 -4.90
CA THR A 55 20.62 10.20 -5.49
C THR A 55 20.41 10.40 -7.00
N GLY A 56 20.84 11.55 -7.53
CA GLY A 56 20.61 11.92 -8.94
C GLY A 56 19.22 12.50 -9.23
N LEU A 57 18.48 12.90 -8.19
CA LEU A 57 17.14 13.50 -8.32
C LEU A 57 17.18 15.02 -8.22
N LYS A 58 16.39 15.67 -9.06
CA LYS A 58 15.98 17.06 -8.91
C LYS A 58 14.49 17.11 -8.61
N LEU A 59 14.14 17.79 -7.53
CA LEU A 59 12.75 17.96 -7.11
C LEU A 59 12.26 19.37 -7.43
N ARG A 60 10.95 19.52 -7.54
CA ARG A 60 10.26 20.80 -7.65
C ARG A 60 9.06 20.80 -6.71
N ASN A 61 8.82 21.93 -6.05
CA ASN A 61 7.60 22.16 -5.30
C ASN A 61 6.56 22.81 -6.22
N ILE A 62 5.36 22.25 -6.27
CA ILE A 62 4.21 22.75 -7.03
C ILE A 62 2.99 22.58 -6.13
N ASP A 63 2.19 23.63 -5.91
CA ASP A 63 0.94 23.57 -5.13
C ASP A 63 1.04 22.83 -3.78
N LYS A 64 2.12 23.08 -3.03
CA LYS A 64 2.43 22.43 -1.73
C LYS A 64 2.72 20.91 -1.85
N GLY A 65 2.82 20.37 -3.05
CA GLY A 65 3.31 19.03 -3.35
C GLY A 65 4.79 19.02 -3.76
N LEU A 66 5.40 17.84 -3.71
CA LEU A 66 6.79 17.61 -4.11
C LEU A 66 6.82 16.68 -5.30
N PHE A 67 7.41 17.12 -6.41
CA PHE A 67 7.41 16.40 -7.68
C PHE A 67 8.84 16.19 -8.20
N VAL A 68 9.04 15.12 -8.95
CA VAL A 68 10.29 14.83 -9.63
C VAL A 68 10.39 15.68 -10.90
N GLN A 69 11.36 16.60 -10.91
CA GLN A 69 11.62 17.48 -12.05
C GLN A 69 12.64 16.89 -13.02
N LEU A 70 13.60 16.11 -12.53
CA LEU A 70 14.61 15.47 -13.37
C LEU A 70 15.20 14.28 -12.65
N VAL A 71 15.40 13.21 -13.41
CA VAL A 71 16.11 12.02 -12.97
C VAL A 71 17.36 11.90 -13.85
N LYS A 72 18.53 11.89 -13.21
CA LYS A 72 19.79 11.73 -13.95
C LYS A 72 19.92 10.29 -14.45
N ALA A 73 20.31 10.11 -15.72
CA ALA A 73 20.63 8.79 -16.25
C ALA A 73 21.78 8.13 -15.45
N ASN A 74 21.74 6.80 -15.33
CA ASN A 74 22.71 6.01 -14.55
C ASN A 74 22.86 6.48 -13.10
N SER A 75 21.78 6.95 -12.49
CA SER A 75 21.75 7.30 -11.07
C SER A 75 20.91 6.30 -10.28
N PRO A 76 21.12 6.19 -8.95
CA PRO A 76 20.30 5.31 -8.11
C PRO A 76 18.80 5.59 -8.25
N ALA A 77 18.41 6.84 -8.50
CA ALA A 77 17.01 7.20 -8.72
C ALA A 77 16.42 6.66 -10.02
N ALA A 78 17.20 6.64 -11.10
CA ALA A 78 16.78 6.02 -12.36
C ALA A 78 16.62 4.50 -12.18
N LEU A 79 17.55 3.87 -11.46
CA LEU A 79 17.52 2.44 -11.15
C LEU A 79 16.33 2.07 -10.25
N ALA A 80 15.96 2.96 -9.32
CA ALA A 80 14.76 2.81 -8.49
C ALA A 80 13.44 3.03 -9.26
N GLY A 81 13.50 3.37 -10.55
CA GLY A 81 12.33 3.51 -11.41
C GLY A 81 11.61 4.86 -11.31
N LEU A 82 12.22 5.88 -10.71
CA LEU A 82 11.66 7.23 -10.68
C LEU A 82 11.65 7.86 -12.06
N ARG A 83 10.60 8.63 -12.34
CA ARG A 83 10.39 9.31 -13.62
C ARG A 83 10.03 10.77 -13.43
N PHE A 84 10.14 11.54 -14.51
CA PHE A 84 9.64 12.90 -14.54
C PHE A 84 8.13 12.89 -14.25
N GLY A 85 7.69 13.79 -13.37
CA GLY A 85 6.28 13.93 -13.02
C GLY A 85 5.85 13.16 -11.77
N ASP A 86 6.62 12.16 -11.32
CA ASP A 86 6.31 11.40 -10.11
C ASP A 86 6.14 12.34 -8.90
N GLN A 87 5.04 12.16 -8.17
CA GLN A 87 4.77 12.92 -6.95
C GLN A 87 5.28 12.17 -5.72
N ILE A 88 6.13 12.80 -4.93
CA ILE A 88 6.65 12.23 -3.69
C ILE A 88 5.69 12.56 -2.55
N LEU A 89 5.10 11.52 -1.96
CA LEU A 89 4.21 11.65 -0.80
C LEU A 89 4.96 11.47 0.51
N GLN A 90 5.93 10.54 0.56
CA GLN A 90 6.68 10.28 1.79
C GLN A 90 8.16 10.02 1.52
N ILE A 91 9.01 10.42 2.48
CA ILE A 91 10.44 10.10 2.53
C ILE A 91 10.77 9.58 3.92
N ASN A 92 11.27 8.35 4.01
CA ASN A 92 11.59 7.63 5.24
C ASN A 92 10.44 7.67 6.27
N GLY A 93 9.23 7.35 5.81
CA GLY A 93 8.00 7.36 6.63
C GLY A 93 7.48 8.74 7.02
N ARG A 94 8.11 9.84 6.56
CA ARG A 94 7.66 11.21 6.83
C ARG A 94 6.85 11.76 5.67
N ASN A 95 5.64 12.24 5.94
CA ASN A 95 4.79 12.89 4.95
C ASN A 95 5.42 14.19 4.44
N CYS A 96 5.51 14.32 3.11
CA CYS A 96 6.11 15.44 2.40
C CYS A 96 5.11 16.53 2.00
N ALA A 97 3.82 16.36 2.28
CA ALA A 97 2.81 17.40 2.05
C ALA A 97 3.20 18.74 2.71
N GLY A 98 3.18 19.82 1.94
CA GLY A 98 3.52 21.16 2.40
C GLY A 98 5.02 21.41 2.64
N TRP A 99 5.91 20.48 2.27
CA TRP A 99 7.34 20.70 2.45
C TRP A 99 7.89 21.71 1.46
N ASN A 100 8.60 22.72 1.97
CA ASN A 100 9.41 23.59 1.13
C ASN A 100 10.62 22.83 0.54
N MET A 101 11.17 23.34 -0.57
CA MET A 101 12.31 22.75 -1.29
C MET A 101 13.52 22.50 -0.39
N ASP A 102 13.83 23.41 0.54
CA ASP A 102 14.95 23.24 1.46
C ASP A 102 14.72 22.12 2.47
N LYS A 103 13.47 21.95 2.93
CA LYS A 103 13.12 20.87 3.85
C LYS A 103 13.27 19.50 3.17
N ALA A 104 12.80 19.39 1.92
CA ALA A 104 12.98 18.18 1.11
C ALA A 104 14.46 17.85 0.87
N LYS A 105 15.27 18.84 0.48
CA LYS A 105 16.72 18.66 0.30
C LYS A 105 17.41 18.24 1.61
N ARG A 106 17.07 18.86 2.74
CA ARG A 106 17.61 18.50 4.06
C ARG A 106 17.23 17.08 4.46
N ALA A 107 15.99 16.67 4.21
CA ALA A 107 15.53 15.31 4.49
C ALA A 107 16.33 14.26 3.68
N LEU A 108 16.52 14.49 2.38
CA LEU A 108 17.34 13.62 1.53
C LEU A 108 18.81 13.61 1.95
N LYS A 109 19.38 14.77 2.34
CA LYS A 109 20.75 14.86 2.85
C LYS A 109 20.93 14.10 4.17
N LYS A 110 19.98 14.26 5.11
CA LYS A 110 20.00 13.60 6.43
C LYS A 110 19.70 12.09 6.38
N ALA A 111 19.02 11.63 5.34
CA ALA A 111 18.73 10.21 5.14
C ALA A 111 20.02 9.38 5.06
N SER A 112 19.95 8.12 5.49
CA SER A 112 21.07 7.17 5.35
C SER A 112 21.47 7.03 3.88
N PRO A 113 22.77 6.93 3.56
CA PRO A 113 23.22 6.61 2.21
C PRO A 113 22.82 5.19 1.78
N GLU A 114 22.66 4.26 2.70
CA GLU A 114 22.39 2.86 2.39
C GLU A 114 20.93 2.59 2.02
N LYS A 115 20.00 3.33 2.64
CA LYS A 115 18.57 3.12 2.41
C LYS A 115 17.76 4.38 2.63
N ILE A 116 17.04 4.77 1.59
CA ILE A 116 16.02 5.81 1.59
C ILE A 116 14.75 5.18 1.05
N VAL A 117 13.71 5.10 1.89
CA VAL A 117 12.40 4.63 1.46
C VAL A 117 11.59 5.83 1.02
N MET A 118 11.01 5.79 -0.17
CA MET A 118 10.13 6.85 -0.67
C MET A 118 8.82 6.25 -1.13
N VAL A 119 7.73 6.95 -0.88
CA VAL A 119 6.41 6.60 -1.41
C VAL A 119 6.07 7.63 -2.47
N VAL A 120 5.86 7.17 -3.68
CA VAL A 120 5.56 8.00 -4.85
C VAL A 120 4.21 7.67 -5.45
N ARG A 121 3.64 8.66 -6.12
CA ARG A 121 2.49 8.52 -6.99
C ARG A 121 2.93 8.79 -8.44
N ASP A 122 2.58 7.91 -9.35
CA ASP A 122 2.79 8.11 -10.80
C ASP A 122 1.76 9.04 -11.45
#